data_AF-A0A7S2FMY7-F1
#
_entry.id   AF-A0A7S2FMY7-F1
#
_cell.length_a   1.000
_cell.length_b   1.000
_cell.length_c   1.000
_cell.angle_alpha   90.00
_cell.angle_beta   90.00
_cell.angle_gamma   90.00
#
_symmetry.space_group_name_H-M   'P 1'
#
loop_
_entity.id
_entity.type
_entity.pdbx_description
1 polymer ?
#
loop_
_entity_poly.entity_id
_entity_poly.type
_entity_poly.pdbx_seq_one_letter_code
_entity_poly.pdbx_strand_id
1 'polypeptide(L)'
;TDQPRGAFGAAWLRKARQAELRQEAVKSHGTASGTKIMEMQLAKLFSKAQGKVDFYILEGPKQCNFQEAIDTMSQFFKGKPMMMYDELQFDERNWRCYKKVRDTLTWLQAQIKKHGPFDGVLGFSQGANFAVMLAAQSYTGEGKPLSFVVPICPNAPGYAAQLPELFEVPLPVPALVIRGEQEEYDEGVKKTMKGKEFDTQGEPVVSQHVVKLFEGAEAMTHPEGHRPLPSKPSDQDEVIEKIIGFVLEKAAQPPVVRAAAA
;
A
#
# COMPACT_ATOMS: atom_id res chain seq x y z
N THR A 1 -18.97 -50.83 7.98
CA THR A 1 -19.42 -49.44 8.21
C THR A 1 -18.18 -48.57 8.29
N ASP A 2 -17.71 -48.06 7.16
CA ASP A 2 -16.61 -47.10 7.11
C ASP A 2 -16.77 -46.24 5.87
N GLN A 3 -17.01 -44.93 6.08
CA GLN A 3 -16.87 -43.90 5.06
C GLN A 3 -15.78 -42.93 5.52
N PRO A 4 -14.85 -42.51 4.65
CA PRO A 4 -13.87 -41.50 5.00
C PRO A 4 -14.54 -40.12 5.10
N ARG A 5 -14.39 -39.47 6.25
CA ARG A 5 -14.69 -38.04 6.46
C ARG A 5 -13.65 -37.21 5.72
N GLY A 6 -13.92 -36.87 4.47
CA GLY A 6 -12.96 -36.14 3.64
C GLY A 6 -13.61 -35.29 2.55
N ALA A 7 -14.59 -34.45 2.87
CA ALA A 7 -15.13 -33.47 1.91
C ALA A 7 -15.92 -32.29 2.52
N PHE A 8 -16.02 -32.16 3.85
CA PHE A 8 -16.95 -31.20 4.46
C PHE A 8 -16.38 -29.81 4.79
N GLY A 9 -15.06 -29.58 4.63
CA GLY A 9 -14.44 -28.27 4.95
C GLY A 9 -14.42 -27.26 3.80
N ALA A 10 -14.01 -27.68 2.60
CA ALA A 10 -13.76 -26.76 1.49
C ALA A 10 -15.04 -26.21 0.83
N ALA A 11 -16.10 -27.03 0.79
CA ALA A 11 -17.38 -26.63 0.20
C ALA A 11 -18.16 -25.65 1.09
N TRP A 12 -18.02 -25.74 2.41
CA TRP A 12 -18.70 -24.85 3.37
C TRP A 12 -18.05 -23.47 3.41
N LEU A 13 -16.71 -23.40 3.37
CA LEU A 13 -15.97 -22.14 3.21
C LEU A 13 -16.27 -21.46 1.87
N ARG A 14 -16.42 -22.21 0.77
CA ARG A 14 -16.84 -21.66 -0.53
C ARG A 14 -18.30 -21.18 -0.54
N LYS A 15 -19.23 -21.87 0.13
CA LYS A 15 -20.63 -21.44 0.23
C LYS A 15 -20.82 -20.20 1.11
N ALA A 16 -20.05 -20.05 2.18
CA ALA A 16 -20.03 -18.83 2.98
C ALA A 16 -19.49 -17.62 2.16
N ARG A 17 -18.46 -17.84 1.33
CA ARG A 17 -17.91 -16.81 0.42
C ARG A 17 -18.87 -16.41 -0.72
N GLN A 18 -19.84 -17.26 -1.09
CA GLN A 18 -20.80 -17.00 -2.16
C GLN A 18 -22.01 -16.15 -1.75
N ALA A 19 -22.27 -15.96 -0.44
CA ALA A 19 -23.44 -15.20 0.03
C ALA A 19 -23.15 -13.69 0.20
N GLU A 20 -21.90 -13.27 0.33
CA GLU A 20 -21.48 -11.86 0.48
C GLU A 20 -20.13 -11.63 -0.22
N LEU A 21 -20.10 -11.67 -1.56
CA LEU A 21 -18.91 -11.38 -2.37
C LEU A 21 -18.54 -9.88 -2.35
N ARG A 22 -18.15 -9.37 -1.19
CA ARG A 22 -17.48 -8.06 -1.08
C ARG A 22 -15.99 -8.31 -0.95
N GLN A 23 -15.21 -7.70 -1.83
CA GLN A 23 -13.75 -7.78 -1.77
C GLN A 23 -13.26 -6.82 -0.69
N GLU A 24 -12.38 -7.27 0.20
CA GLU A 24 -11.90 -6.46 1.32
C GLU A 24 -10.46 -6.01 1.10
N ALA A 25 -10.21 -4.70 1.13
CA ALA A 25 -8.86 -4.14 1.04
C ALA A 25 -8.51 -3.28 2.27
N VAL A 26 -7.33 -3.52 2.85
CA VAL A 26 -6.77 -2.64 3.89
C VAL A 26 -6.17 -1.40 3.24
N LYS A 27 -6.46 -0.24 3.84
CA LYS A 27 -5.90 1.04 3.44
C LYS A 27 -4.89 1.55 4.45
N SER A 28 -3.68 1.84 3.97
CA SER A 28 -2.64 2.47 4.76
C SER A 28 -2.39 3.93 4.35
N HIS A 29 -2.47 4.85 5.31
CA HIS A 29 -2.36 6.29 5.06
C HIS A 29 -0.89 6.78 4.94
N GLY A 30 -0.67 8.00 4.45
CA GLY A 30 0.65 8.62 4.37
C GLY A 30 1.20 9.14 5.71
N THR A 31 2.46 9.59 5.74
CA THR A 31 3.03 10.30 6.89
C THR A 31 2.26 11.62 7.15
N ALA A 32 2.06 11.97 8.43
CA ALA A 32 1.23 13.11 8.83
C ALA A 32 -0.20 13.04 8.23
N SER A 33 -0.72 11.83 8.10
CA SER A 33 -2.10 11.57 7.71
C SER A 33 -2.75 10.69 8.78
N GLY A 34 -3.99 10.31 8.62
CA GLY A 34 -4.69 9.41 9.53
C GLY A 34 -6.01 8.98 8.94
N THR A 35 -6.81 8.20 9.66
CA THR A 35 -8.08 7.68 9.13
C THR A 35 -8.96 8.80 8.61
N LYS A 36 -9.14 9.88 9.39
CA LYS A 36 -9.98 11.02 9.00
C LYS A 36 -9.48 11.73 7.74
N ILE A 37 -8.17 11.86 7.58
CA ILE A 37 -7.59 12.52 6.40
C ILE A 37 -7.72 11.62 5.17
N MET A 38 -7.43 10.33 5.31
CA MET A 38 -7.57 9.35 4.24
C MET A 38 -9.03 9.21 3.79
N GLU A 39 -9.99 9.25 4.72
CA GLU A 39 -11.43 9.30 4.42
C GLU A 39 -11.79 10.49 3.53
N MET A 40 -11.27 11.67 3.83
CA MET A 40 -11.52 12.87 3.03
C MET A 40 -10.83 12.78 1.66
N GLN A 41 -9.57 12.35 1.61
CA GLN A 41 -8.79 12.27 0.38
C GLN A 41 -9.35 11.24 -0.62
N LEU A 42 -9.94 10.16 -0.13
CA LEU A 42 -10.45 9.06 -0.96
C LEU A 42 -11.99 8.93 -0.93
N ALA A 43 -12.71 9.93 -0.43
CA ALA A 43 -14.17 9.88 -0.28
C ALA A 43 -14.89 9.43 -1.57
N LYS A 44 -14.47 9.95 -2.73
CA LYS A 44 -15.07 9.60 -4.03
C LYS A 44 -14.80 8.15 -4.44
N LEU A 45 -13.59 7.63 -4.18
CA LEU A 45 -13.28 6.21 -4.37
C LEU A 45 -14.23 5.34 -3.55
N PHE A 46 -14.46 5.71 -2.28
CA PHE A 46 -15.30 4.91 -1.38
C PHE A 46 -16.75 4.93 -1.85
N SER A 47 -17.24 6.10 -2.27
CA SER A 47 -18.58 6.24 -2.83
C SER A 47 -18.75 5.42 -4.11
N LYS A 48 -17.82 5.49 -5.06
CA LYS A 48 -17.91 4.73 -6.34
C LYS A 48 -17.73 3.21 -6.16
N ALA A 49 -17.01 2.78 -5.14
CA ALA A 49 -16.78 1.38 -4.83
C ALA A 49 -17.87 0.75 -3.95
N GLN A 50 -18.81 1.55 -3.44
CA GLN A 50 -19.86 1.09 -2.53
C GLN A 50 -20.62 -0.11 -3.12
N GLY A 51 -20.73 -1.17 -2.32
CA GLY A 51 -21.38 -2.42 -2.72
C GLY A 51 -20.55 -3.33 -3.63
N LYS A 52 -19.31 -2.96 -3.96
CA LYS A 52 -18.36 -3.75 -4.77
C LYS A 52 -17.08 -4.11 -4.01
N VAL A 53 -16.51 -3.13 -3.30
CA VAL A 53 -15.29 -3.27 -2.53
C VAL A 53 -15.50 -2.63 -1.16
N ASP A 54 -15.24 -3.40 -0.11
CA ASP A 54 -15.21 -2.91 1.25
C ASP A 54 -13.77 -2.52 1.62
N PHE A 55 -13.66 -1.38 2.28
CA PHE A 55 -12.36 -0.78 2.58
C PHE A 55 -12.21 -0.51 4.05
N TYR A 56 -11.16 -1.08 4.64
CA TYR A 56 -10.82 -0.89 6.03
C TYR A 56 -9.59 0.01 6.15
N ILE A 57 -9.74 1.21 6.73
CA ILE A 57 -8.59 2.11 6.94
C ILE A 57 -7.94 1.75 8.26
N LEU A 58 -6.65 1.41 8.21
CA LEU A 58 -5.86 1.10 9.38
C LEU A 58 -5.14 2.36 9.88
N GLU A 59 -5.50 2.86 11.05
CA GLU A 59 -4.82 4.01 11.66
C GLU A 59 -3.39 3.66 12.08
N GLY A 60 -2.42 4.52 11.76
CA GLY A 60 -1.05 4.39 12.22
C GLY A 60 -0.96 4.52 13.76
N PRO A 61 -0.12 3.72 14.42
CA PRO A 61 -0.09 3.66 15.88
C PRO A 61 0.62 4.85 16.54
N LYS A 62 1.25 5.74 15.76
CA LYS A 62 2.08 6.84 16.27
C LYS A 62 1.53 8.17 15.82
N GLN A 63 1.51 9.15 16.73
CA GLN A 63 1.40 10.55 16.35
C GLN A 63 2.63 10.90 15.50
N CYS A 64 2.42 11.58 14.37
CA CYS A 64 3.50 12.05 13.54
C CYS A 64 4.35 13.07 14.30
N ASN A 65 5.67 12.92 14.23
CA ASN A 65 6.64 13.81 14.84
C ASN A 65 7.55 14.49 13.79
N PHE A 66 7.27 14.31 12.49
CA PHE A 66 8.05 14.88 11.41
C PHE A 66 7.50 16.25 11.01
N GLN A 67 8.10 17.31 11.54
CA GLN A 67 7.57 18.68 11.48
C GLN A 67 7.26 19.16 10.06
N GLU A 68 8.12 18.85 9.09
CA GLU A 68 7.90 19.28 7.71
C GLU A 68 6.62 18.70 7.11
N ALA A 69 6.33 17.41 7.34
CA ALA A 69 5.08 16.81 6.87
C ALA A 69 3.88 17.37 7.64
N ILE A 70 4.01 17.63 8.95
CA ILE A 70 2.95 18.22 9.77
C ILE A 70 2.60 19.63 9.25
N ASP A 71 3.60 20.47 8.99
CA ASP A 71 3.41 21.82 8.46
C ASP A 71 2.63 21.79 7.14
N THR A 72 3.06 20.94 6.20
CA THR A 72 2.43 20.80 4.88
C THR A 72 0.99 20.30 5.00
N MET A 73 0.76 19.22 5.74
CA MET A 73 -0.58 18.63 5.86
C MET A 73 -1.55 19.51 6.65
N SER A 74 -1.05 20.29 7.62
CA SER A 74 -1.87 21.22 8.42
C SER A 74 -2.44 22.38 7.60
N GLN A 75 -1.84 22.72 6.46
CA GLN A 75 -2.40 23.73 5.53
C GLN A 75 -3.73 23.27 4.93
N PHE A 76 -3.91 21.96 4.70
CA PHE A 76 -5.08 21.39 4.05
C PHE A 76 -6.05 20.73 5.04
N PHE A 77 -5.53 20.18 6.15
CA PHE A 77 -6.29 19.35 7.09
C PHE A 77 -6.19 19.85 8.53
N LYS A 78 -6.47 21.14 8.72
CA LYS A 78 -6.37 21.80 10.03
C LYS A 78 -7.18 21.07 11.12
N GLY A 79 -6.54 20.85 12.26
CA GLY A 79 -7.15 20.24 13.45
C GLY A 79 -7.46 18.75 13.32
N LYS A 80 -6.94 18.07 12.29
CA LYS A 80 -7.07 16.62 12.15
C LYS A 80 -5.87 15.90 12.78
N PRO A 81 -6.05 14.68 13.34
CA PRO A 81 -4.94 13.88 13.83
C PRO A 81 -3.92 13.63 12.71
N MET A 82 -2.65 13.91 13.00
CA MET A 82 -1.53 13.66 12.10
C MET A 82 -0.77 12.45 12.65
N MET A 83 -0.95 11.30 12.01
CA MET A 83 -0.43 9.99 12.41
C MET A 83 0.63 9.49 11.42
N MET A 84 1.32 8.43 11.79
CA MET A 84 2.28 7.71 10.96
C MET A 84 2.39 6.25 11.41
N TYR A 85 2.90 5.40 10.53
CA TYR A 85 3.27 4.01 10.88
C TYR A 85 4.62 3.94 11.57
N ASP A 86 5.60 4.64 11.00
CA ASP A 86 6.95 4.66 11.55
C ASP A 86 7.67 5.98 11.30
N GLU A 87 8.71 6.19 12.09
CA GLU A 87 9.59 7.35 11.99
C GLU A 87 10.46 7.24 10.74
N LEU A 88 10.45 8.32 9.96
CA LEU A 88 11.24 8.45 8.74
C LEU A 88 12.72 8.65 9.08
N GLN A 89 13.57 7.95 8.33
CA GLN A 89 15.00 8.21 8.23
C GLN A 89 15.44 8.07 6.77
N PHE A 90 16.70 8.34 6.47
CA PHE A 90 17.22 8.23 5.11
C PHE A 90 18.54 7.48 5.09
N ASP A 91 18.75 6.67 4.05
CA ASP A 91 20.02 5.99 3.82
C ASP A 91 21.03 6.93 3.12
N GLU A 92 22.20 6.39 2.76
CA GLU A 92 23.28 7.14 2.09
C GLU A 92 22.88 7.66 0.70
N ARG A 93 21.85 7.08 0.08
CA ARG A 93 21.27 7.51 -1.21
C ARG A 93 20.22 8.60 -1.03
N ASN A 94 19.98 9.03 0.22
CA ASN A 94 18.85 9.85 0.63
C ASN A 94 17.48 9.20 0.37
N TRP A 95 17.42 7.87 0.23
CA TRP A 95 16.17 7.14 0.06
C TRP A 95 15.48 6.93 1.40
N ARG A 96 14.15 6.85 1.37
CA ARG A 96 13.35 6.74 2.59
C ARG A 96 13.47 5.36 3.22
N CYS A 97 13.78 5.38 4.51
CA CYS A 97 13.89 4.23 5.40
C CYS A 97 13.05 4.47 6.67
N TYR A 98 12.88 3.43 7.48
CA TYR A 98 12.11 3.49 8.72
C TYR A 98 12.90 2.97 9.92
N LYS A 99 12.80 3.67 11.05
CA LYS A 99 13.58 3.34 12.25
C LYS A 99 13.30 1.95 12.82
N LYS A 100 12.05 1.49 12.77
CA LYS A 100 11.60 0.22 13.37
C LYS A 100 10.77 -0.59 12.37
N VAL A 101 11.26 -0.69 11.13
CA VAL A 101 10.52 -1.28 10.00
C VAL A 101 9.94 -2.67 10.32
N ARG A 102 10.69 -3.56 10.97
CA ARG A 102 10.25 -4.91 11.33
C ARG A 102 9.17 -4.92 12.43
N ASP A 103 9.31 -4.09 13.45
CA ASP A 103 8.30 -3.95 14.51
C ASP A 103 6.99 -3.43 13.92
N THR A 104 7.09 -2.44 13.04
CA THR A 104 5.94 -1.86 12.33
C THR A 104 5.25 -2.89 11.44
N LEU A 105 6.00 -3.70 10.67
CA LEU A 105 5.42 -4.78 9.86
C LEU A 105 4.78 -5.88 10.71
N THR A 106 5.42 -6.26 11.82
CA THR A 106 4.85 -7.21 12.78
C THR A 106 3.50 -6.71 13.31
N TRP A 107 3.45 -5.43 13.69
CA TRP A 107 2.21 -4.79 14.13
C TRP A 107 1.16 -4.76 13.01
N LEU A 108 1.52 -4.38 11.78
CA LEU A 108 0.61 -4.36 10.63
C LEU A 108 0.01 -5.74 10.34
N GLN A 109 0.84 -6.80 10.31
CA GLN A 109 0.37 -8.18 10.12
C GLN A 109 -0.59 -8.61 11.24
N ALA A 110 -0.33 -8.21 12.49
CA ALA A 110 -1.25 -8.46 13.59
C ALA A 110 -2.60 -7.76 13.40
N GLN A 111 -2.63 -6.53 12.88
CA GLN A 111 -3.87 -5.82 12.57
C GLN A 111 -4.62 -6.46 11.39
N ILE A 112 -3.91 -6.84 10.32
CA ILE A 112 -4.48 -7.57 9.18
C ILE A 112 -5.14 -8.87 9.64
N LYS A 113 -4.46 -9.62 10.53
CA LYS A 113 -5.02 -10.85 11.12
C LYS A 113 -6.24 -10.58 12.01
N LYS A 114 -6.24 -9.48 12.75
CA LYS A 114 -7.31 -9.13 13.71
C LYS A 114 -8.58 -8.64 13.02
N HIS A 115 -8.44 -7.88 11.94
CA HIS A 115 -9.54 -7.16 11.30
C HIS A 115 -9.98 -7.75 9.96
N GLY A 116 -9.20 -8.66 9.38
CA GLY A 116 -9.52 -9.33 8.12
C GLY A 116 -10.50 -10.50 8.28
N PRO A 117 -10.70 -11.30 7.22
CA PRO A 117 -9.79 -11.51 6.10
C PRO A 117 -9.78 -10.38 5.06
N PHE A 118 -8.59 -10.00 4.58
CA PHE A 118 -8.43 -9.02 3.50
C PHE A 118 -7.86 -9.70 2.26
N ASP A 119 -8.37 -9.39 1.07
CA ASP A 119 -7.89 -9.92 -0.21
C ASP A 119 -6.67 -9.15 -0.72
N GLY A 120 -6.46 -7.90 -0.29
CA GLY A 120 -5.32 -7.10 -0.71
C GLY A 120 -5.08 -5.85 0.13
N VAL A 121 -4.03 -5.10 -0.24
CA VAL A 121 -3.64 -3.87 0.47
C VAL A 121 -3.49 -2.71 -0.51
N LEU A 122 -4.05 -1.56 -0.16
CA LEU A 122 -3.84 -0.28 -0.82
C LEU A 122 -3.11 0.66 0.14
N GLY A 123 -2.10 1.37 -0.34
CA GLY A 123 -1.36 2.32 0.51
C GLY A 123 -1.07 3.62 -0.22
N PHE A 124 -1.02 4.74 0.51
CA PHE A 124 -0.58 6.03 -0.02
C PHE A 124 0.72 6.49 0.66
N SER A 125 1.71 6.96 -0.11
CA SER A 125 2.97 7.52 0.40
C SER A 125 3.68 6.54 1.35
N GLN A 126 3.90 6.87 2.62
CA GLN A 126 4.43 5.92 3.61
C GLN A 126 3.60 4.62 3.69
N GLY A 127 2.27 4.72 3.61
CA GLY A 127 1.41 3.55 3.58
C GLY A 127 1.60 2.69 2.32
N ALA A 128 1.98 3.30 1.19
CA ALA A 128 2.31 2.57 -0.04
C ALA A 128 3.60 1.75 0.13
N ASN A 129 4.60 2.33 0.79
CA ASN A 129 5.86 1.65 1.08
C ASN A 129 5.63 0.42 1.99
N PHE A 130 4.82 0.57 3.04
CA PHE A 130 4.42 -0.56 3.88
C PHE A 130 3.55 -1.58 3.13
N ALA A 131 2.68 -1.16 2.23
CA ALA A 131 1.90 -2.08 1.39
C ALA A 131 2.81 -2.95 0.50
N VAL A 132 3.87 -2.39 -0.08
CA VAL A 132 4.88 -3.15 -0.85
C VAL A 132 5.58 -4.19 0.03
N MET A 133 6.01 -3.81 1.23
CA MET A 133 6.65 -4.75 2.17
C MET A 133 5.67 -5.84 2.66
N LEU A 134 4.40 -5.52 2.86
CA LEU A 134 3.36 -6.51 3.20
C LEU A 134 3.10 -7.49 2.06
N ALA A 135 3.13 -7.04 0.80
CA ALA A 135 3.05 -7.91 -0.37
C ALA A 135 4.25 -8.86 -0.43
N ALA A 136 5.45 -8.36 -0.11
CA ALA A 136 6.65 -9.17 -0.02
C ALA A 136 6.53 -10.26 1.07
N GLN A 137 6.09 -9.88 2.29
CA GLN A 137 5.83 -10.85 3.37
C GLN A 137 4.72 -11.87 3.03
N SER A 138 3.70 -11.44 2.29
CA SER A 138 2.66 -12.35 1.77
C SER A 138 3.29 -13.41 0.87
N TYR A 139 4.16 -12.99 -0.06
CA TYR A 139 4.81 -13.92 -0.97
C TYR A 139 5.78 -14.87 -0.25
N THR A 140 6.60 -14.38 0.68
CA THR A 140 7.57 -15.22 1.41
C THR A 140 6.92 -16.15 2.45
N GLY A 141 5.62 -15.99 2.72
CA GLY A 141 4.89 -16.77 3.71
C GLY A 141 5.07 -16.29 5.16
N GLU A 142 5.76 -15.17 5.38
CA GLU A 142 5.87 -14.53 6.69
C GLU A 142 4.58 -13.81 7.12
N GLY A 143 3.78 -13.38 6.14
CA GLY A 143 2.57 -12.58 6.34
C GLY A 143 1.29 -13.31 5.97
N LYS A 144 0.16 -12.60 6.11
CA LYS A 144 -1.11 -13.08 5.55
C LYS A 144 -1.04 -13.07 4.01
N PRO A 145 -1.55 -14.13 3.34
CA PRO A 145 -1.62 -14.14 1.89
C PRO A 145 -2.52 -13.02 1.36
N LEU A 146 -2.01 -12.28 0.37
CA LEU A 146 -2.68 -11.19 -0.34
C LEU A 146 -2.74 -11.54 -1.84
N SER A 147 -3.87 -11.30 -2.47
CA SER A 147 -4.07 -11.47 -3.90
C SER A 147 -3.56 -10.28 -4.72
N PHE A 148 -3.42 -9.10 -4.12
CA PHE A 148 -2.92 -7.91 -4.82
C PHE A 148 -2.41 -6.83 -3.88
N VAL A 149 -1.69 -5.86 -4.46
CA VAL A 149 -1.26 -4.62 -3.81
C VAL A 149 -1.48 -3.40 -4.71
N VAL A 150 -1.89 -2.26 -4.13
CA VAL A 150 -2.08 -0.98 -4.83
C VAL A 150 -1.28 0.12 -4.12
N PRO A 151 0.03 0.26 -4.39
CA PRO A 151 0.82 1.37 -3.89
C PRO A 151 0.56 2.65 -4.69
N ILE A 152 0.12 3.70 -4.00
CA ILE A 152 -0.15 5.03 -4.57
C ILE A 152 0.92 6.01 -4.10
N CYS A 153 1.64 6.61 -5.04
CA CYS A 153 2.81 7.46 -4.85
C CYS A 153 3.82 6.85 -3.85
N PRO A 154 4.31 5.62 -4.07
CA PRO A 154 5.35 5.05 -3.21
C PRO A 154 6.68 5.80 -3.41
N ASN A 155 7.54 5.73 -2.41
CA ASN A 155 8.85 6.37 -2.47
C ASN A 155 9.95 5.40 -2.94
N ALA A 156 11.14 5.95 -3.23
CA ALA A 156 12.31 5.15 -3.59
C ALA A 156 12.61 4.16 -2.45
N PRO A 157 12.84 2.87 -2.74
CA PRO A 157 12.68 1.79 -1.80
C PRO A 157 13.91 1.57 -0.92
N GLY A 158 14.38 2.62 -0.23
CA GLY A 158 15.38 2.47 0.84
C GLY A 158 14.90 1.47 1.90
N TYR A 159 13.59 1.47 2.18
CA TYR A 159 12.92 0.50 3.03
C TYR A 159 13.03 -0.97 2.56
N ALA A 160 13.12 -1.23 1.25
CA ALA A 160 13.31 -2.59 0.74
C ALA A 160 14.74 -3.08 1.02
N ALA A 161 15.73 -2.19 0.96
CA ALA A 161 17.10 -2.51 1.33
C ALA A 161 17.27 -2.80 2.84
N GLN A 162 16.31 -2.40 3.69
CA GLN A 162 16.28 -2.80 5.11
C GLN A 162 15.80 -4.25 5.32
N LEU A 163 15.21 -4.87 4.29
CA LEU A 163 14.59 -6.19 4.30
C LEU A 163 15.00 -6.98 3.04
N PRO A 164 16.31 -7.12 2.74
CA PRO A 164 16.78 -7.68 1.48
C PRO A 164 16.23 -9.10 1.22
N GLU A 165 16.01 -9.88 2.28
CA GLU A 165 15.46 -11.24 2.20
C GLU A 165 14.04 -11.32 1.62
N LEU A 166 13.28 -10.21 1.67
CA LEU A 166 11.93 -10.15 1.12
C LEU A 166 11.90 -9.79 -0.38
N PHE A 167 13.02 -9.30 -0.91
CA PHE A 167 13.11 -8.74 -2.27
C PHE A 167 14.25 -9.38 -3.09
N GLU A 168 14.64 -10.62 -2.77
CA GLU A 168 15.66 -11.37 -3.51
C GLU A 168 15.28 -11.61 -4.98
N VAL A 169 13.97 -11.69 -5.23
CA VAL A 169 13.38 -11.83 -6.57
C VAL A 169 12.27 -10.79 -6.74
N PRO A 170 11.98 -10.36 -7.98
CA PRO A 170 10.79 -9.58 -8.25
C PRO A 170 9.54 -10.32 -7.74
N LEU A 171 8.62 -9.58 -7.12
CA LEU A 171 7.44 -10.12 -6.47
C LEU A 171 6.39 -10.52 -7.52
N PRO A 172 5.87 -11.75 -7.50
CA PRO A 172 4.81 -12.19 -8.40
C PRO A 172 3.41 -11.73 -7.94
N VAL A 173 3.31 -11.08 -6.78
CA VAL A 173 2.03 -10.52 -6.28
C VAL A 173 1.56 -9.44 -7.25
N PRO A 174 0.34 -9.52 -7.81
CA PRO A 174 -0.20 -8.50 -8.69
C PRO A 174 -0.16 -7.11 -8.06
N ALA A 175 0.44 -6.14 -8.76
CA ALA A 175 0.60 -4.77 -8.29
C ALA A 175 0.02 -3.76 -9.28
N LEU A 176 -0.70 -2.76 -8.77
CA LEU A 176 -1.07 -1.55 -9.50
C LEU A 176 -0.38 -0.35 -8.85
N VAL A 177 0.72 0.10 -9.44
CA VAL A 177 1.48 1.26 -8.98
C VAL A 177 0.89 2.52 -9.60
N ILE A 178 0.37 3.42 -8.77
CA ILE A 178 -0.24 4.67 -9.21
C ILE A 178 0.65 5.82 -8.77
N ARG A 179 0.94 6.78 -9.66
CA ARG A 179 1.78 7.93 -9.31
C ARG A 179 1.38 9.22 -10.02
N GLY A 180 1.85 10.34 -9.48
CA GLY A 180 1.76 11.64 -10.13
C GLY A 180 2.85 11.84 -11.20
N GLU A 181 2.54 12.52 -12.29
CA GLU A 181 3.54 12.90 -13.31
C GLU A 181 4.56 13.90 -12.80
N GLN A 182 4.19 14.69 -11.78
CA GLN A 182 5.02 15.73 -11.19
C GLN A 182 5.66 15.29 -9.86
N GLU A 183 5.76 13.97 -9.59
CA GLU A 183 6.42 13.50 -8.37
C GLU A 183 7.93 13.69 -8.42
N GLU A 184 8.52 14.14 -7.30
CA GLU A 184 9.96 14.36 -7.15
C GLU A 184 10.49 13.53 -5.96
N TYR A 185 11.80 13.26 -5.94
CA TYR A 185 12.45 12.47 -4.88
C TYR A 185 12.36 13.11 -3.50
N ASP A 186 12.32 14.44 -3.45
CA ASP A 186 12.27 15.22 -2.23
C ASP A 186 10.85 15.60 -1.80
N GLU A 187 9.82 15.10 -2.49
CA GLU A 187 8.43 15.50 -2.23
C GLU A 187 8.02 15.16 -0.79
N GLY A 188 7.50 16.16 -0.06
CA GLY A 188 7.23 16.06 1.38
C GLY A 188 8.46 16.08 2.32
N VAL A 189 9.68 16.25 1.79
CA VAL A 189 10.96 16.37 2.54
C VAL A 189 11.89 17.45 1.97
N LYS A 190 11.38 18.38 1.14
CA LYS A 190 12.17 19.40 0.43
C LYS A 190 13.03 20.27 1.36
N LYS A 191 12.51 20.66 2.53
CA LYS A 191 13.29 21.42 3.54
C LYS A 191 14.39 20.55 4.14
N THR A 192 14.05 19.32 4.52
CA THR A 192 14.98 18.35 5.12
C THR A 192 16.10 17.94 4.15
N MET A 193 15.80 17.89 2.86
CA MET A 193 16.70 17.45 1.79
C MET A 193 17.28 18.60 0.96
N LYS A 194 17.13 19.84 1.42
CA LYS A 194 17.63 21.01 0.71
C LYS A 194 19.14 20.91 0.47
N GLY A 195 19.54 20.96 -0.80
CA GLY A 195 20.94 20.91 -1.22
C GLY A 195 21.57 19.51 -1.18
N LYS A 196 20.78 18.47 -0.96
CA LYS A 196 21.22 17.08 -1.06
C LYS A 196 20.84 16.51 -2.43
N GLU A 197 21.72 15.68 -2.98
CA GLU A 197 21.46 14.93 -4.19
C GLU A 197 20.91 13.55 -3.85
N PHE A 198 19.93 13.10 -4.61
CA PHE A 198 19.39 11.75 -4.51
C PHE A 198 20.10 10.88 -5.54
N ASP A 199 20.55 9.70 -5.12
CA ASP A 199 20.96 8.67 -6.08
C ASP A 199 19.70 8.14 -6.78
N THR A 200 19.49 8.53 -8.04
CA THR A 200 18.31 8.10 -8.80
C THR A 200 18.48 6.72 -9.42
N GLN A 201 19.71 6.18 -9.42
CA GLN A 201 20.11 4.99 -10.18
C GLN A 201 19.66 5.01 -11.66
N GLY A 202 19.54 6.21 -12.24
CA GLY A 202 19.10 6.40 -13.62
C GLY A 202 17.58 6.41 -13.83
N GLU A 203 16.77 6.26 -12.78
CA GLU A 203 15.31 6.31 -12.91
C GLU A 203 14.80 7.75 -12.99
N PRO A 204 13.86 8.03 -13.91
CA PRO A 204 13.33 9.38 -14.11
C PRO A 204 12.41 9.83 -12.98
N VAL A 205 11.78 8.88 -12.27
CA VAL A 205 10.80 9.14 -11.21
C VAL A 205 10.91 8.11 -10.10
N VAL A 206 10.45 8.51 -8.92
CA VAL A 206 10.62 7.79 -7.66
C VAL A 206 9.93 6.42 -7.67
N SER A 207 8.67 6.38 -8.11
CA SER A 207 7.86 5.15 -8.10
C SER A 207 8.32 4.10 -9.13
N GLN A 208 9.15 4.47 -10.10
CA GLN A 208 9.69 3.54 -11.10
C GLN A 208 10.57 2.47 -10.46
N HIS A 209 11.28 2.82 -9.38
CA HIS A 209 12.00 1.85 -8.56
C HIS A 209 11.09 0.77 -7.99
N VAL A 210 9.87 1.16 -7.59
CA VAL A 210 8.90 0.24 -6.99
C VAL A 210 8.24 -0.64 -8.04
N VAL A 211 7.97 -0.12 -9.25
CA VAL A 211 7.49 -0.94 -10.37
C VAL A 211 8.44 -2.12 -10.64
N LYS A 212 9.76 -1.89 -10.56
CA LYS A 212 10.79 -2.93 -10.79
C LYS A 212 10.88 -3.98 -9.67
N LEU A 213 10.25 -3.76 -8.53
CA LEU A 213 10.17 -4.76 -7.45
C LEU A 213 9.17 -5.89 -7.75
N PHE A 214 8.36 -5.77 -8.81
CA PHE A 214 7.32 -6.75 -9.18
C PHE A 214 7.59 -7.35 -10.56
N GLU A 215 7.22 -8.61 -10.77
CA GLU A 215 7.43 -9.31 -12.05
C GLU A 215 6.62 -8.70 -13.21
N GLY A 216 5.50 -8.04 -12.92
CA GLY A 216 4.57 -7.52 -13.92
C GLY A 216 3.62 -6.47 -13.37
N ALA A 217 4.15 -5.49 -12.61
CA ALA A 217 3.33 -4.40 -12.10
C ALA A 217 2.63 -3.63 -13.23
N GLU A 218 1.33 -3.41 -13.07
CA GLU A 218 0.59 -2.42 -13.83
C GLU A 218 0.96 -1.02 -13.29
N ALA A 219 1.19 -0.07 -14.17
CA ALA A 219 1.50 1.31 -13.79
C ALA A 219 0.44 2.27 -14.35
N MET A 220 0.06 3.27 -13.55
CA MET A 220 -0.84 4.35 -13.96
C MET A 220 -0.28 5.70 -13.49
N THR A 221 -0.41 6.73 -14.32
CA THR A 221 -0.06 8.10 -13.96
C THR A 221 -1.31 8.99 -13.91
N HIS A 222 -1.21 10.10 -13.18
CA HIS A 222 -2.14 11.23 -13.30
C HIS A 222 -1.37 12.56 -13.36
N PRO A 223 -1.94 13.64 -13.92
CA PRO A 223 -1.18 14.86 -14.29
C PRO A 223 -0.61 15.70 -13.14
N GLU A 224 -0.79 15.30 -11.89
CA GLU A 224 -0.49 16.12 -10.71
C GLU A 224 0.71 15.53 -9.94
N GLY A 225 1.10 16.15 -8.82
CA GLY A 225 2.20 15.67 -7.97
C GLY A 225 1.79 14.57 -6.99
N HIS A 226 2.41 14.58 -5.80
CA HIS A 226 2.24 13.53 -4.79
C HIS A 226 0.93 13.63 -4.01
N ARG A 227 -0.12 13.01 -4.56
CA ARG A 227 -1.45 12.95 -3.97
C ARG A 227 -2.13 11.64 -4.32
N PRO A 228 -3.09 11.18 -3.50
CA PRO A 228 -3.68 9.87 -3.72
C PRO A 228 -4.64 9.84 -4.91
N LEU A 229 -5.26 10.98 -5.25
CA LEU A 229 -6.14 11.16 -6.40
C LEU A 229 -5.93 12.57 -6.98
N PRO A 230 -5.99 12.76 -8.32
CA PRO A 230 -5.93 14.10 -8.93
C PRO A 230 -7.19 14.92 -8.59
N SER A 231 -7.09 16.24 -8.73
CA SER A 231 -8.18 17.17 -8.41
C SER A 231 -9.21 17.30 -9.52
N LYS A 232 -8.80 17.15 -10.78
CA LYS A 232 -9.70 17.22 -11.94
C LYS A 232 -10.67 16.02 -11.95
N PRO A 233 -12.00 16.24 -11.98
CA PRO A 233 -12.97 15.15 -11.81
C PRO A 233 -12.86 13.99 -12.81
N SER A 234 -12.53 14.26 -14.08
CA SER A 234 -12.36 13.23 -15.11
C SER A 234 -11.18 12.32 -14.82
N ASP A 235 -10.03 12.92 -14.49
CA ASP A 235 -8.78 12.20 -14.25
C ASP A 235 -8.91 11.41 -12.93
N GLN A 236 -9.64 11.98 -11.97
CA GLN A 236 -9.98 11.31 -10.73
C GLN A 236 -10.86 10.08 -10.96
N ASP A 237 -11.85 10.19 -11.85
CA ASP A 237 -12.73 9.08 -12.19
C ASP A 237 -11.98 7.95 -12.90
N GLU A 238 -11.07 8.28 -13.80
CA GLU A 238 -10.20 7.32 -14.47
C GLU A 238 -9.35 6.52 -13.47
N VAL A 239 -8.69 7.21 -12.52
CA VAL A 239 -7.89 6.57 -11.48
C VAL A 239 -8.75 5.67 -10.60
N ILE A 240 -9.94 6.13 -10.19
CA ILE A 240 -10.86 5.37 -9.36
C ILE A 240 -11.35 4.11 -10.09
N GLU A 241 -11.73 4.24 -11.35
CA GLU A 241 -12.21 3.12 -12.17
C GLU A 241 -11.11 2.09 -12.37
N LYS A 242 -9.87 2.53 -12.61
CA LYS A 242 -8.71 1.65 -12.69
C LYS A 242 -8.48 0.89 -11.38
N ILE A 243 -8.51 1.58 -10.23
CA ILE A 243 -8.36 0.94 -8.91
C ILE A 243 -9.45 -0.11 -8.69
N ILE A 244 -10.72 0.25 -8.88
CA ILE A 244 -11.85 -0.67 -8.63
C ILE A 244 -11.78 -1.88 -9.57
N GLY A 245 -11.52 -1.65 -10.86
CA GLY A 245 -11.39 -2.72 -11.85
C GLY A 245 -10.28 -3.70 -11.49
N PHE A 246 -9.09 -3.18 -11.15
CA PHE A 246 -7.96 -3.99 -10.74
C PHE A 246 -8.26 -4.80 -9.46
N VAL A 247 -8.81 -4.17 -8.42
CA VAL A 247 -9.16 -4.85 -7.17
C VAL A 247 -10.16 -5.98 -7.44
N LEU A 248 -11.23 -5.73 -8.20
CA LEU A 248 -12.24 -6.75 -8.50
C LEU A 248 -11.66 -7.92 -9.30
N GLU A 249 -10.79 -7.62 -10.27
CA GLU A 249 -10.15 -8.65 -11.10
C GLU A 249 -9.18 -9.53 -10.29
N LYS A 250 -8.27 -8.91 -9.52
CA LYS A 250 -7.21 -9.66 -8.83
C LYS A 250 -7.72 -10.35 -7.57
N ALA A 251 -8.69 -9.77 -6.86
CA ALA A 251 -9.27 -10.41 -5.67
C ALA A 251 -10.04 -11.70 -5.99
N ALA A 252 -10.50 -11.88 -7.23
CA ALA A 252 -11.08 -13.14 -7.70
C ALA A 252 -10.05 -14.27 -7.84
N GLN A 253 -8.75 -13.95 -7.83
CA GLN A 253 -7.65 -14.90 -7.97
C GLN A 253 -7.12 -15.30 -6.58
N PRO A 254 -6.63 -16.54 -6.41
CA PRO A 254 -5.98 -16.95 -5.17
C PRO A 254 -4.69 -16.14 -4.94
N PRO A 255 -4.32 -15.85 -3.68
CA PRO A 255 -3.03 -15.24 -3.36
C PRO A 255 -1.84 -16.02 -3.92
N VAL A 256 -0.83 -15.30 -4.41
CA VAL A 256 0.44 -15.89 -4.83
C VAL A 256 1.37 -15.96 -3.63
N VAL A 257 1.73 -17.18 -3.23
CA VAL A 257 2.64 -17.45 -2.11
C VAL A 257 3.74 -18.37 -2.60
N ARG A 258 4.98 -18.13 -2.18
CA ARG A 258 6.13 -18.99 -2.47
C ARG A 258 5.84 -20.37 -1.89
N ALA A 259 6.08 -21.40 -2.69
CA ALA A 259 6.02 -22.76 -2.18
C ALA A 259 6.97 -22.90 -0.98
N ALA A 260 6.52 -23.56 0.09
CA ALA A 260 7.42 -23.93 1.18
C ALA A 260 8.56 -24.76 0.60
N ALA A 261 9.80 -24.46 0.99
CA ALA A 261 10.93 -25.32 0.66
C ALA A 261 10.62 -26.72 1.22
N ALA A 262 10.60 -27.72 0.34
CA ALA A 262 10.35 -29.11 0.68
C ALA A 262 11.48 -29.71 1.51
#